data_AF-A0A3Q0J5B9-F1
#
_entry.id   AF-A0A3Q0J5B9-F1
#
_cell.length_a   1.000
_cell.length_b   1.000
_cell.length_c   1.000
_cell.angle_alpha   90.00
_cell.angle_beta   90.00
_cell.angle_gamma   90.00
#
_symmetry.space_group_name_H-M   'P 1'
#
loop_
_entity.id
_entity.type
_entity.pdbx_description
1 polymer ?
#
loop_
_entity_poly.entity_id
_entity_poly.type
_entity_poly.pdbx_seq_one_letter_code
_entity_poly.pdbx_strand_id
1 'polypeptide(L)' 'MVYGEAHRALELLEDYHSKLTDPSDKQLRSAIERVIRIFKSRLFQALLVNNRRFQTNVLKMSLDELL' A
#
# COMPACT_ATOMS: atom_id res chain seq x y z
N MET A 1 -9.25 -0.42 -9.15
CA MET A 1 -8.52 0.87 -9.18
C MET A 1 -7.68 1.08 -7.91
N VAL A 2 -8.20 0.84 -6.70
CA VAL A 2 -7.48 1.03 -5.41
C VAL A 2 -6.15 0.24 -5.25
N TYR A 3 -6.02 -0.95 -5.83
CA TYR A 3 -4.76 -1.73 -5.78
C TYR A 3 -3.58 -1.04 -6.47
N GLY A 4 -3.87 -0.25 -7.51
CA GLY A 4 -2.86 0.51 -8.24
C GLY A 4 -2.38 1.71 -7.45
N GLU A 5 -3.25 2.33 -6.65
CA GLU A 5 -2.90 3.51 -5.83
C GLU A 5 -1.95 3.14 -4.68
N ALA A 6 -2.19 2.02 -4.00
CA ALA A 6 -1.30 1.54 -2.95
C ALA A 6 0.08 1.14 -3.49
N HIS A 7 0.14 0.49 -4.66
CA HIS A 7 1.42 0.18 -5.32
C HIS A 7 2.15 1.45 -5.77
N ARG A 8 1.43 2.39 -6.40
CA ARG A 8 1.99 3.68 -6.84
C ARG A 8 2.49 4.52 -5.68
N ALA A 9 1.78 4.54 -4.55
CA ALA A 9 2.22 5.21 -3.34
C ALA A 9 3.51 4.60 -2.77
N LEU A 10 3.65 3.27 -2.83
CA LEU A 10 4.86 2.57 -2.41
C LEU A 10 6.05 2.87 -3.33
N GLU A 11 5.85 2.88 -4.65
CA GLU A 11 6.87 3.29 -5.64
C GLU A 11 7.37 4.72 -5.38
N LEU A 12 6.47 5.68 -5.19
CA LEU A 12 6.85 7.07 -4.90
C LEU A 12 7.63 7.20 -3.59
N LEU A 13 7.31 6.38 -2.59
CA LEU A 13 8.01 6.35 -1.31
C LEU A 13 9.43 5.76 -1.45
N GLU A 14 9.59 4.72 -2.27
CA GLU A 14 10.88 4.12 -2.60
C GLU A 14 11.77 5.07 -3.40
N ASP A 15 11.19 5.76 -4.38
CA ASP A 15 11.87 6.80 -5.15
C ASP A 15 12.34 7.94 -4.25
N TYR A 16 11.50 8.41 -3.33
CA TYR A 16 11.87 9.44 -2.37
C TYR A 16 12.99 8.96 -1.43
N HIS A 17 12.86 7.75 -0.88
CA HIS A 17 13.90 7.14 -0.04
C HIS A 17 15.26 7.07 -0.74
N SER A 18 15.29 6.71 -2.04
CA SER A 18 16.53 6.63 -2.82
C SER A 18 17.24 7.98 -3.00
N LYS A 19 16.50 9.09 -2.94
CA LYS A 19 17.00 10.46 -3.12
C LYS A 19 17.54 11.06 -1.82
N LEU A 20 17.30 10.43 -0.67
CA LEU A 20 17.82 10.86 0.64
C LEU A 20 19.28 10.45 0.82
N THR A 21 20.17 11.24 0.20
CA THR A 21 21.62 11.01 0.22
C THR A 21 22.34 11.79 1.32
N ASP A 22 21.71 12.81 1.91
CA ASP A 22 22.35 13.64 2.94
C ASP A 22 22.58 12.81 4.23
N PRO A 23 23.79 12.86 4.85
CA PRO A 23 24.04 12.19 6.12
C PRO A 23 23.08 12.58 7.25
N SER A 24 22.55 13.80 7.24
CA SER A 24 21.57 14.29 8.22
C SER A 24 20.20 13.60 8.10
N ASP A 25 19.86 13.07 6.92
CA ASP A 25 18.59 12.37 6.66
C ASP A 25 18.55 10.94 7.23
N LYS A 26 19.62 10.46 7.89
CA LYS A 26 19.75 9.06 8.33
C LYS A 26 18.54 8.56 9.14
N GLN A 27 17.99 9.40 10.03
CA GLN A 27 16.80 9.02 10.82
C GLN A 27 15.54 8.92 9.95
N LEU A 28 15.32 9.90 9.07
CA LEU A 28 14.20 9.91 8.14
C LEU A 28 14.25 8.72 7.19
N ARG A 29 15.43 8.43 6.63
CA ARG A 29 15.67 7.28 5.76
C ARG A 29 15.32 5.96 6.45
N SER A 30 15.78 5.77 7.69
CA SER A 30 15.46 4.59 8.51
C SER A 30 13.96 4.45 8.81
N ALA A 31 13.27 5.56 9.09
CA ALA A 31 11.83 5.55 9.32
C ALA A 31 11.06 5.14 8.05
N ILE A 32 11.43 5.70 6.89
CA ILE A 32 10.80 5.38 5.61
C ILE A 32 11.06 3.93 5.21
N GLU A 33 12.29 3.42 5.39
CA GLU A 33 12.63 2.02 5.11
C GLU A 33 11.75 1.05 5.93
N ARG A 34 11.48 1.38 7.19
CA ARG A 34 10.59 0.58 8.04
C ARG A 34 9.16 0.56 7.51
N VAL A 35 8.64 1.70 7.04
CA VAL A 35 7.32 1.80 6.42
C VAL A 35 7.26 0.95 5.14
N ILE A 36 8.27 1.05 4.27
CA ILE A 36 8.37 0.23 3.05
C ILE A 36 8.36 -1.28 3.39
N ARG A 37 9.13 -1.71 4.40
CA ARG A 37 9.14 -3.12 4.84
C ARG A 37 7.79 -3.60 5.35
N ILE A 38 7.04 -2.76 6.06
CA ILE A 38 5.68 -3.08 6.51
C ILE A 38 4.75 -3.26 5.32
N PHE A 39 4.79 -2.34 4.35
CA PHE A 39 3.99 -2.40 3.13
C PHE A 39 4.29 -3.61 2.26
N LYS A 40 5.56 -4.02 2.16
CA LYS A 40 6.00 -5.23 1.46
C LYS A 40 5.75 -6.53 2.25
N SER A 41 5.35 -6.45 3.51
CA SER A 41 5.11 -7.64 4.32
C SER A 41 3.94 -8.46 3.76
N ARG A 42 4.10 -9.78 3.73
CA ARG A 42 3.06 -10.71 3.24
C ARG A 42 1.73 -10.55 4.00
N LEU A 43 1.80 -10.21 5.29
CA LEU A 43 0.63 -9.94 6.11
C LEU A 43 -0.12 -8.70 5.64
N PHE A 44 0.57 -7.58 5.43
CA PHE A 44 -0.08 -6.34 4.98
C PHE A 44 -0.66 -6.48 3.57
N GLN A 45 0.08 -7.12 2.66
CA GLN A 45 -0.44 -7.41 1.32
C GLN A 45 -1.66 -8.33 1.36
N ALA A 46 -1.67 -9.37 2.22
CA ALA A 46 -2.84 -10.23 2.42
C ALA A 46 -4.04 -9.46 3.01
N LEU A 47 -3.80 -8.55 3.95
CA LEU A 47 -4.85 -7.68 4.50
C LEU A 47 -5.45 -6.78 3.41
N LEU A 48 -4.63 -6.20 2.52
CA LEU A 48 -5.13 -5.43 1.38
C LEU A 48 -5.98 -6.30 0.44
N VAL A 49 -5.58 -7.56 0.18
CA VAL A 49 -6.33 -8.48 -0.71
C VAL A 49 -7.68 -8.81 -0.08
N ASN A 50 -7.69 -9.11 1.22
CA ASN A 50 -8.88 -9.51 1.93
C ASN A 50 -9.87 -8.34 2.05
N ASN A 51 -9.42 -7.15 2.46
CA ASN A 51 -10.26 -5.95 2.52
C ASN A 51 -10.89 -5.64 1.16
N ARG A 52 -10.15 -5.82 0.06
CA ARG A 52 -10.71 -5.68 -1.29
C ARG A 52 -11.80 -6.71 -1.58
N ARG A 53 -11.59 -7.99 -1.25
CA ARG A 53 -12.58 -9.04 -1.46
C ARG A 53 -13.88 -8.78 -0.70
N PHE A 54 -13.79 -8.31 0.54
CA PHE A 54 -14.95 -7.89 1.32
C PHE A 54 -15.70 -6.72 0.64
N GLN A 55 -14.99 -5.68 0.19
CA GLN A 55 -15.61 -4.53 -0.49
C GLN A 55 -16.25 -4.90 -1.84
N THR A 56 -15.63 -5.77 -2.63
CA THR A 56 -16.21 -6.21 -3.90
C THR A 56 -17.43 -7.12 -3.72
N ASN A 57 -17.48 -7.90 -2.64
CA ASN A 57 -18.63 -8.77 -2.37
C ASN A 57 -19.86 -7.95 -1.94
N VAL A 58 -19.68 -6.94 -1.10
CA VAL A 58 -20.80 -6.07 -0.68
C VAL A 58 -21.38 -5.28 -1.86
N LEU A 59 -20.53 -4.74 -2.74
CA LEU A 59 -20.98 -4.03 -3.94
C LEU A 59 -21.63 -4.95 -4.99
N LYS A 60 -21.24 -6.23 -5.05
CA LYS A 60 -21.91 -7.23 -5.89
C LYS A 60 -23.29 -7.62 -5.35
N MET A 61 -23.41 -7.85 -4.04
CA MET A 61 -24.71 -8.17 -3.43
C MET A 61 -25.75 -7.07 -3.68
N SER A 62 -25.34 -5.79 -3.71
CA SER A 62 -26.25 -4.68 -4.02
C SER A 62 -26.65 -4.58 -5.50
N LEU A 63 -25.91 -5.21 -6.42
CA LEU A 63 -26.18 -5.18 -7.86
C LEU A 63 -27.04 -6.37 -8.29
N ASP A 64 -26.90 -7.52 -7.62
CA ASP A 64 -27.74 -8.71 -7.83
C ASP A 64 -29.18 -8.52 -7.29
N GLU A 65 -29.44 -7.53 -6.43
CA GLU A 65 -30.80 -7.13 -6.02
C GLU A 65 -31.49 -6.15 -7.00
N LEU A 66 -30.74 -5.62 -7.97
CA LEU A 66 -31.21 -4.64 -8.97
C LEU A 66 -31.38 -5.23 -10.39
N LEU A 67 -31.18 -6.54 -10.56
CA LEU A 67 -31.42 -7.34 -11.78
C LEU A 67 -32.38 -8.49 -11.48
#